data_AF-A0A0P6RPU9-F1
#
_entry.id   AF-A0A0P6RPU9-F1
#
_cell.length_a   1.000
_cell.length_b   1.000
_cell.length_c   1.000
_cell.angle_alpha   90.00
_cell.angle_beta   90.00
_cell.angle_gamma   90.00
#
_symmetry.space_group_name_H-M   'P 1'
#
loop_
_entity.id
_entity.type
_entity.pdbx_description
1 polymer ?
#
loop_
_entity_poly.entity_id
_entity_poly.type
_entity_poly.pdbx_seq_one_letter_code
_entity_poly.pdbx_strand_id
1 'polypeptide(L)'
;MINTRAALRQNFAMIVLLLAVMVISGFSAAWDALSGKRWFRDITMQTPFYAVTAEAEPVDGGLTVRGTMVKRRCEYQGLRAYVVRASGLRVPVALDVSPETAVWGGGSRPPSEIAEVWGPWVISAPLFGRAAGWEIFAFHLCPNGRVQVNLFAAGPWLPAD
;
A
#
# COMPACT_ATOMS: atom_id res chain seq x y z
N MET A 1 -30.04 50.87 0.55
CA MET A 1 -28.74 50.18 0.69
C MET A 1 -28.86 49.21 1.84
N ILE A 2 -28.99 47.91 1.55
CA ILE A 2 -29.15 46.86 2.57
C ILE A 2 -27.85 46.82 3.37
N ASN A 3 -27.97 46.91 4.69
CA ASN A 3 -26.85 46.98 5.63
C ASN A 3 -26.18 45.59 5.74
N THR A 4 -25.47 45.19 4.69
CA THR A 4 -24.78 43.89 4.54
C THR A 4 -23.87 43.60 5.73
N ARG A 5 -23.28 44.63 6.33
CA ARG A 5 -22.45 44.52 7.54
C ARG A 5 -23.23 44.13 8.79
N ALA A 6 -24.48 44.60 8.94
CA ALA A 6 -25.34 44.24 10.07
C ALA A 6 -25.87 42.81 9.94
N ALA A 7 -26.28 42.42 8.72
CA ALA A 7 -26.71 41.07 8.42
C ALA A 7 -25.58 40.04 8.61
N LEU A 8 -24.34 40.36 8.22
CA LEU A 8 -23.16 39.52 8.46
C LEU A 8 -22.84 39.33 9.95
N ARG A 9 -22.97 40.39 10.76
CA ARG A 9 -22.75 40.30 12.21
C ARG A 9 -23.81 39.46 12.92
N GLN A 10 -25.08 39.62 12.56
CA GLN A 10 -26.17 38.86 13.16
C GLN A 10 -26.12 37.37 12.79
N ASN A 11 -25.65 37.05 11.58
CA ASN A 11 -25.55 35.68 11.09
C ASN A 11 -24.15 35.09 11.19
N PHE A 12 -23.21 35.76 11.86
CA PHE A 12 -21.80 35.34 11.93
C PHE A 12 -21.67 33.91 12.47
N ALA A 13 -22.39 33.59 13.55
CA ALA A 13 -22.38 32.25 14.14
C ALA A 13 -22.87 31.18 13.14
N MET A 14 -23.92 31.46 12.37
CA MET A 14 -24.46 30.55 11.36
C MET A 14 -23.50 30.40 10.17
N ILE A 15 -22.83 31.47 9.75
CA ILE A 15 -21.82 31.43 8.69
C ILE A 15 -20.59 30.63 9.12
N VAL A 16 -20.10 30.84 10.35
CA VAL A 16 -18.99 30.06 10.92
C VAL A 16 -19.37 28.59 11.03
N LEU A 17 -20.60 28.28 11.45
CA LEU A 17 -21.09 26.91 11.52
C LEU A 17 -21.16 26.25 10.13
N LEU A 18 -21.69 26.96 9.12
CA LEU A 18 -21.74 26.47 7.74
C LEU A 18 -20.35 26.24 7.15
N LEU A 19 -19.39 27.13 7.43
CA LEU A 19 -18.00 26.95 7.03
C LEU A 19 -17.36 25.76 7.75
N ALA A 20 -17.60 25.59 9.05
CA ALA A 20 -17.11 24.44 9.81
C ALA A 20 -17.68 23.12 9.26
N VAL A 21 -18.98 23.07 8.95
CA VAL A 21 -19.61 21.90 8.32
C VAL A 21 -18.99 21.65 6.95
N MET A 22 -18.84 22.65 6.09
CA MET A 22 -18.20 22.46 4.77
C MET A 22 -16.75 21.96 4.88
N VAL A 23 -15.98 22.46 5.86
CA VAL A 23 -14.63 21.96 6.12
C VAL A 23 -14.67 20.51 6.59
N ILE A 24 -15.50 20.17 7.58
CA ILE A 24 -15.60 18.80 8.11
C ILE A 24 -16.09 17.81 7.04
N SER A 25 -17.11 18.19 6.26
CA SER A 25 -17.71 17.36 5.22
C SER A 25 -16.80 17.20 4.00
N GLY A 26 -16.03 18.23 3.63
CA GLY A 26 -15.03 18.15 2.56
C GLY A 26 -13.76 17.43 3.01
N PHE A 27 -13.43 17.52 4.31
CA PHE A 27 -12.24 16.90 4.89
C PHE A 27 -12.29 15.38 4.82
N SER A 28 -13.45 14.74 5.03
CA SER A 28 -13.55 13.28 4.92
C SER A 28 -13.27 12.77 3.50
N ALA A 29 -13.84 13.40 2.47
CA ALA A 29 -13.61 13.03 1.08
C ALA A 29 -12.16 13.29 0.64
N ALA A 30 -11.59 14.43 1.07
CA ALA A 30 -10.18 14.73 0.83
C ALA A 30 -9.26 13.74 1.56
N TRP A 31 -9.61 13.38 2.80
CA TRP A 31 -8.88 12.41 3.62
C TRP A 31 -8.89 11.03 2.98
N ASP A 32 -10.04 10.56 2.49
CA ASP A 32 -10.15 9.27 1.81
C ASP A 32 -9.33 9.27 0.51
N ALA A 33 -9.41 10.33 -0.28
CA ALA A 33 -8.62 10.48 -1.50
C ALA A 33 -7.10 10.52 -1.23
N LEU A 34 -6.68 11.21 -0.16
CA LEU A 34 -5.28 11.30 0.27
C LEU A 34 -4.79 9.98 0.88
N SER A 35 -5.63 9.28 1.65
CA SER A 35 -5.33 7.96 2.23
C SER A 35 -5.02 6.90 1.18
N GLY A 36 -5.47 7.09 -0.07
CA GLY A 36 -5.09 6.23 -1.20
C GLY A 36 -3.63 6.41 -1.65
N LYS A 37 -2.94 7.50 -1.29
CA LYS A 37 -1.57 7.79 -1.71
C LYS A 37 -0.55 7.21 -0.73
N ARG A 38 0.50 6.55 -1.25
CA ARG A 38 1.56 5.93 -0.44
C ARG A 38 2.28 6.93 0.46
N TRP A 39 2.72 8.07 -0.09
CA TRP A 39 3.42 9.10 0.68
C TRP A 39 2.59 9.61 1.88
N PHE A 40 1.29 9.80 1.69
CA PHE A 40 0.40 10.27 2.74
C PHE A 40 0.21 9.20 3.82
N ARG A 41 0.05 7.94 3.41
CA ARG A 41 0.00 6.80 4.34
C ARG A 41 1.29 6.61 5.12
N ASP A 42 2.44 6.87 4.51
CA ASP A 42 3.74 6.78 5.18
C ASP A 42 3.89 7.90 6.23
N ILE A 43 3.46 9.13 5.93
CA ILE A 43 3.46 10.26 6.88
C ILE A 43 2.47 10.04 8.03
N THR A 44 1.25 9.58 7.69
CA THR A 44 0.19 9.31 8.68
C THR A 44 0.35 7.95 9.38
N MET A 45 1.48 7.27 9.16
CA MET A 45 1.80 5.96 9.74
C MET A 45 0.75 4.89 9.48
N GLN A 46 0.01 4.99 8.38
CA GLN A 46 -1.02 4.04 7.98
C GLN A 46 -0.45 2.77 7.36
N THR A 47 0.82 2.77 6.92
CA THR A 47 1.48 1.61 6.35
C THR A 47 2.05 0.65 7.41
N PRO A 48 1.84 -0.67 7.27
CA PRO A 48 2.38 -1.68 8.19
C PRO A 48 3.90 -1.81 8.10
N PHE A 49 4.48 -1.46 6.94
CA PHE A 49 5.90 -1.53 6.63
C PHE A 49 6.34 -0.22 5.97
N TYR A 50 7.58 0.18 6.20
CA TYR A 50 8.20 1.33 5.54
C TYR A 50 9.64 1.01 5.14
N ALA A 51 10.27 1.93 4.39
CA ALA A 51 11.62 1.74 3.85
C ALA A 51 11.77 0.41 3.08
N VAL A 52 10.73 0.02 2.33
CA VAL A 52 10.72 -1.21 1.55
C VAL A 52 11.61 -1.03 0.32
N THR A 53 12.66 -1.82 0.24
CA THR A 53 13.48 -1.99 -0.96
C THR A 53 13.12 -3.29 -1.63
N ALA A 54 13.31 -3.38 -2.94
CA ALA A 54 13.07 -4.59 -3.71
C ALA A 54 14.09 -4.73 -4.82
N GLU A 55 14.62 -5.94 -4.95
CA GLU A 55 15.44 -6.42 -6.04
C GLU A 55 14.72 -7.60 -6.69
N ALA A 56 14.93 -7.76 -7.99
CA ALA A 56 14.28 -8.77 -8.79
C ALA A 56 15.31 -9.42 -9.71
N GLU A 57 15.22 -10.74 -9.85
CA GLU A 57 16.11 -11.55 -10.68
C GLU A 57 15.26 -12.54 -11.49
N PRO A 58 15.43 -12.61 -12.83
CA PRO A 58 14.71 -13.58 -13.66
C PRO A 58 15.13 -15.01 -13.30
N VAL A 59 14.16 -15.90 -13.22
CA VAL A 59 14.37 -17.34 -13.00
C VAL A 59 13.51 -18.14 -13.97
N ASP A 60 13.79 -19.44 -14.11
CA ASP A 60 12.97 -20.29 -14.95
C ASP A 60 11.50 -20.25 -14.48
N GLY A 61 10.59 -19.98 -15.43
CA GLY A 61 9.16 -19.84 -15.16
C GLY A 61 8.72 -18.61 -14.36
N GLY A 62 9.58 -17.62 -14.07
CA GLY A 62 9.16 -16.46 -13.28
C GLY A 62 10.24 -15.44 -12.91
N LEU A 63 10.05 -14.83 -11.74
CA LEU A 63 10.91 -13.80 -11.19
C LEU A 63 11.10 -14.06 -9.69
N THR A 64 12.34 -14.14 -9.23
CA THR A 64 12.64 -14.14 -7.80
C THR A 64 12.76 -12.71 -7.32
N VAL A 65 12.11 -12.38 -6.21
CA VAL A 65 12.13 -11.05 -5.59
C VAL A 65 12.55 -11.13 -4.14
N ARG A 66 13.35 -10.16 -3.70
CA ARG A 66 13.83 -10.03 -2.32
C ARG A 66 14.11 -8.58 -2.00
N GLY A 67 14.35 -8.27 -0.73
CA GLY A 67 14.79 -6.93 -0.36
C GLY A 67 14.79 -6.74 1.14
N THR A 68 14.67 -5.49 1.56
CA THR A 68 14.56 -5.11 2.97
C THR A 68 13.27 -4.36 3.25
N MET A 69 12.81 -4.43 4.49
CA MET A 69 11.69 -3.64 4.99
C MET A 69 11.90 -3.34 6.48
N VAL A 70 11.25 -2.29 6.98
CA VAL A 70 11.09 -2.11 8.43
C VAL A 70 9.62 -2.28 8.78
N LYS A 71 9.30 -3.29 9.59
CA LYS A 71 7.94 -3.51 10.05
C LYS A 71 7.60 -2.56 11.19
N ARG A 72 6.54 -1.79 11.06
CA ARG A 72 6.12 -0.81 12.08
C ARG A 72 5.01 -1.34 12.98
N ARG A 73 4.01 -2.02 12.40
CA ARG A 73 2.80 -2.46 13.10
C ARG A 73 1.97 -3.44 12.26
N CYS A 74 0.81 -3.81 12.79
CA CYS A 74 -0.21 -4.68 12.18
C CYS A 74 0.24 -6.15 12.06
N GLU A 75 -0.74 -7.04 12.12
CA GLU A 75 -0.53 -8.47 11.98
C GLU A 75 -0.61 -8.87 10.50
N TYR A 76 0.34 -9.65 10.03
CA TYR A 76 0.35 -10.18 8.68
C TYR A 76 -0.81 -11.16 8.47
N GLN A 77 -1.55 -11.03 7.36
CA GLN A 77 -2.67 -11.91 7.02
C GLN A 77 -2.47 -12.63 5.68
N GLY A 78 -1.61 -12.13 4.79
CA GLY A 78 -1.36 -12.76 3.50
C GLY A 78 -0.67 -11.84 2.50
N LEU A 79 -0.19 -12.42 1.42
CA LEU A 79 0.33 -11.72 0.25
C LEU A 79 -0.46 -12.13 -1.00
N ARG A 80 -0.50 -11.24 -1.98
CA ARG A 80 -0.93 -11.56 -3.34
C ARG A 80 -0.03 -10.84 -4.34
N ALA A 81 0.46 -11.59 -5.33
CA ALA A 81 1.23 -11.04 -6.42
C ALA A 81 0.37 -10.82 -7.66
N TYR A 82 0.75 -9.81 -8.43
CA TYR A 82 0.20 -9.51 -9.74
C TYR A 82 1.33 -9.24 -10.71
N VAL A 83 1.12 -9.68 -11.95
CA VAL A 83 1.86 -9.16 -13.10
C VAL A 83 1.08 -7.99 -13.68
N VAL A 84 1.78 -6.89 -13.95
CA VAL A 84 1.23 -5.71 -14.62
C VAL A 84 1.59 -5.79 -16.09
N ARG A 85 0.58 -5.78 -16.96
CA ARG A 85 0.77 -5.73 -18.42
C ARG A 85 1.06 -4.29 -18.88
N ALA A 86 1.53 -4.14 -20.12
CA ALA A 86 1.77 -2.82 -20.73
C ALA A 86 0.51 -1.91 -20.74
N SER A 87 -0.70 -2.50 -20.75
CA SER A 87 -1.96 -1.76 -20.64
C SER A 87 -2.29 -1.27 -19.22
N GLY A 88 -1.48 -1.60 -18.22
CA GLY A 88 -1.76 -1.36 -16.80
C GLY A 88 -2.69 -2.39 -16.16
N LEU A 89 -3.16 -3.39 -16.92
CA LEU A 89 -3.99 -4.47 -16.36
C LEU A 89 -3.16 -5.35 -15.41
N ARG A 90 -3.70 -5.56 -14.21
CA ARG A 90 -3.16 -6.49 -13.21
C ARG A 90 -3.71 -7.88 -13.44
N VAL A 91 -2.82 -8.87 -13.60
CA VAL A 91 -3.17 -10.28 -13.71
C VAL A 91 -2.66 -10.99 -12.46
N PRO A 92 -3.53 -11.65 -11.67
CA PRO A 92 -3.08 -12.38 -10.49
C PRO A 92 -2.21 -13.55 -10.93
N VAL A 93 -1.11 -13.76 -10.21
CA VAL A 93 -0.17 -14.87 -10.46
C VAL A 93 0.16 -15.55 -9.14
N ALA A 94 0.70 -16.77 -9.23
CA ALA A 94 1.18 -17.47 -8.05
C ALA A 94 2.39 -16.74 -7.45
N LEU A 95 2.43 -16.70 -6.12
CA LEU A 95 3.52 -16.19 -5.31
C LEU A 95 3.96 -17.30 -4.37
N ASP A 96 5.15 -17.85 -4.59
CA ASP A 96 5.74 -18.83 -3.70
C ASP A 96 6.60 -18.13 -2.63
N VAL A 97 6.18 -18.25 -1.38
CA VAL A 97 6.87 -17.74 -0.19
C VAL A 97 7.56 -18.85 0.61
N SER A 98 7.50 -20.09 0.12
CA SER A 98 8.10 -21.24 0.79
C SER A 98 9.61 -21.10 1.01
N PRO A 99 10.41 -20.43 0.13
CA PRO A 99 11.83 -20.28 0.38
C PRO A 99 12.13 -19.44 1.64
N GLU A 100 11.43 -18.32 1.82
CA GLU A 100 11.54 -17.53 3.06
C GLU A 100 10.98 -18.32 4.26
N THR A 101 9.83 -18.98 4.09
CA THR A 101 9.17 -19.73 5.17
C THR A 101 10.06 -20.85 5.71
N ALA A 102 10.85 -21.52 4.86
CA ALA A 102 11.78 -22.55 5.27
C ALA A 102 12.91 -22.02 6.18
N VAL A 103 13.29 -20.75 6.02
CA VAL A 103 14.37 -20.13 6.80
C VAL A 103 13.83 -19.48 8.07
N TRP A 104 12.70 -18.77 7.98
CA TRP A 104 12.18 -17.93 9.05
C TRP A 104 10.97 -18.54 9.79
N GLY A 105 10.41 -19.64 9.32
CA GLY A 105 9.24 -20.29 9.92
C GLY A 105 7.89 -19.70 9.51
N GLY A 106 7.89 -18.59 8.76
CA GLY A 106 6.69 -17.93 8.24
C GLY A 106 5.88 -17.16 9.29
N GLY A 107 4.81 -16.52 8.83
CA GLY A 107 3.89 -15.75 9.69
C GLY A 107 4.22 -14.26 9.80
N SER A 108 3.85 -13.66 10.94
CA SER A 108 3.92 -12.23 11.17
C SER A 108 5.13 -11.86 12.04
N ARG A 109 6.13 -11.18 11.46
CA ARG A 109 7.27 -10.64 12.22
C ARG A 109 6.80 -9.67 13.32
N PRO A 110 7.49 -9.54 14.47
CA PRO A 110 7.23 -8.42 15.37
C PRO A 110 7.59 -7.08 14.70
N PRO A 111 7.03 -5.95 15.14
CA PRO A 111 7.56 -4.64 14.78
C PRO A 111 9.06 -4.51 15.11
N SER A 112 9.78 -3.76 14.29
CA SER A 112 11.22 -3.54 14.38
C SER A 112 11.57 -2.10 14.06
N GLU A 113 12.67 -1.62 14.63
CA GLU A 113 13.28 -0.32 14.30
C GLU A 113 14.39 -0.45 13.25
N ILE A 114 14.83 -1.68 12.97
CA ILE A 114 15.91 -1.98 12.01
C ILE A 114 15.34 -2.61 10.74
N ALA A 115 16.06 -2.41 9.63
CA ALA A 115 15.71 -3.02 8.36
C ALA A 115 15.96 -4.54 8.42
N GLU A 116 14.93 -5.31 8.07
CA GLU A 116 14.98 -6.76 8.02
C GLU A 116 14.84 -7.24 6.58
N VAL A 117 15.53 -8.33 6.25
CA VAL A 117 15.46 -8.96 4.92
C VAL A 117 14.14 -9.69 4.77
N TRP A 118 13.47 -9.54 3.62
CA TRP A 118 12.30 -10.33 3.22
C TRP A 118 12.56 -11.06 1.92
N GLY A 119 11.78 -12.12 1.68
CA GLY A 119 12.04 -13.05 0.58
C GLY A 119 13.22 -13.99 0.86
N PRO A 120 13.72 -14.70 -0.17
CA PRO A 120 13.27 -14.63 -1.55
C PRO A 120 11.87 -15.21 -1.74
N TRP A 121 11.08 -14.56 -2.61
CA TRP A 121 9.79 -15.06 -3.08
C TRP A 121 9.83 -15.24 -4.58
N VAL A 122 9.09 -16.21 -5.11
CA VAL A 122 9.02 -16.47 -6.55
C VAL A 122 7.66 -16.05 -7.07
N ILE A 123 7.65 -15.10 -8.00
CA ILE A 123 6.47 -14.67 -8.75
C ILE A 123 6.44 -15.48 -10.04
N SER A 124 5.40 -16.28 -10.27
CA SER A 124 5.28 -17.03 -11.52
C SER A 124 5.03 -16.11 -12.71
N ALA A 125 5.62 -16.45 -13.86
CA ALA A 125 5.34 -15.80 -15.12
C ALA A 125 3.85 -15.93 -15.49
N PRO A 126 3.27 -14.93 -16.17
CA PRO A 126 1.88 -15.04 -16.59
C PRO A 126 1.75 -16.11 -17.69
N LEU A 127 0.71 -16.95 -17.62
CA LEU A 127 0.41 -17.95 -18.66
C LEU A 127 0.17 -17.32 -20.03
N PHE A 128 -0.32 -16.09 -20.07
CA PHE A 128 -0.64 -15.37 -21.30
C PHE A 128 -0.27 -13.89 -21.20
N GLY A 129 0.19 -13.34 -22.34
CA GLY A 129 0.54 -11.94 -22.50
C GLY A 129 1.92 -11.58 -21.95
N ARG A 130 2.42 -10.41 -22.35
CA ARG A 130 3.73 -9.93 -21.93
C ARG A 130 3.63 -9.14 -20.62
N ALA A 131 4.44 -9.54 -19.65
CA ALA A 131 4.63 -8.79 -18.41
C ALA A 131 5.44 -7.51 -18.68
N ALA A 132 5.02 -6.41 -18.07
CA ALA A 132 5.75 -5.13 -18.07
C ALA A 132 6.25 -4.77 -16.66
N GLY A 133 5.54 -5.19 -15.63
CA GLY A 133 5.90 -5.00 -14.23
C GLY A 133 5.32 -6.09 -13.34
N TRP A 134 5.64 -6.00 -12.05
CA TRP A 134 5.08 -6.84 -11.00
C TRP A 134 4.72 -5.99 -9.80
N GLU A 135 3.74 -6.45 -9.04
CA GLU A 135 3.29 -5.83 -7.79
C GLU A 135 2.96 -6.91 -6.76
N ILE A 136 3.32 -6.69 -5.51
CA ILE A 136 2.94 -7.52 -4.38
C ILE A 136 2.11 -6.67 -3.42
N PHE A 137 0.94 -7.17 -3.05
CA PHE A 137 0.07 -6.56 -2.06
C PHE A 137 0.07 -7.38 -0.77
N ALA A 138 0.18 -6.68 0.36
CA ALA A 138 0.12 -7.28 1.68
C ALA A 138 -1.24 -7.01 2.34
N PHE A 139 -1.85 -8.07 2.86
CA PHE A 139 -3.04 -8.06 3.69
C PHE A 139 -2.60 -8.07 5.14
N HIS A 140 -3.20 -7.22 5.96
CA HIS A 140 -2.80 -7.06 7.35
C HIS A 140 -3.95 -6.53 8.20
N LEU A 141 -3.99 -6.98 9.46
CA LEU A 141 -4.94 -6.54 10.47
C LEU A 141 -4.27 -5.46 11.34
N CYS A 142 -4.82 -4.25 11.30
CA CYS A 142 -4.27 -3.13 12.08
C CYS A 142 -4.98 -2.95 13.43
N PRO A 143 -4.36 -2.21 14.39
CA PRO A 143 -4.90 -2.02 15.74
C PRO A 143 -6.33 -1.45 15.81
N ASN A 144 -6.81 -0.81 14.73
CA ASN A 144 -8.19 -0.35 14.59
C ASN A 144 -9.20 -1.46 14.26
N GLY A 145 -8.77 -2.73 14.25
CA GLY A 145 -9.59 -3.90 13.95
C GLY A 145 -9.96 -4.05 12.47
N ARG A 146 -9.36 -3.27 11.57
CA ARG A 146 -9.69 -3.33 10.13
C ARG A 146 -8.57 -4.04 9.36
N VAL A 147 -8.99 -4.95 8.48
CA VAL A 147 -8.10 -5.52 7.46
C VAL A 147 -7.84 -4.46 6.40
N GLN A 148 -6.58 -4.24 6.10
CA GLN A 148 -6.12 -3.32 5.07
C GLN A 148 -5.30 -4.08 4.03
N VAL A 149 -5.36 -3.60 2.78
CA VAL A 149 -4.62 -4.16 1.65
C VAL A 149 -3.78 -3.07 1.05
N ASN A 150 -2.46 -3.25 1.10
CA ASN A 150 -1.52 -2.21 0.73
C ASN A 150 -0.50 -2.77 -0.25
N LEU A 151 -0.12 -1.97 -1.25
CA LEU A 151 1.04 -2.27 -2.08
C LEU A 151 2.27 -2.36 -1.17
N PHE A 152 2.92 -3.53 -1.19
CA PHE A 152 4.12 -3.84 -0.43
C PHE A 152 5.37 -3.47 -1.25
N ALA A 153 5.52 -4.12 -2.40
CA ALA A 153 6.64 -3.94 -3.32
C ALA A 153 6.16 -3.99 -4.77
N ALA A 154 6.90 -3.35 -5.67
CA ALA A 154 6.64 -3.36 -7.10
C ALA A 154 7.94 -3.09 -7.87
N GLY A 155 8.00 -3.52 -9.13
CA GLY A 155 9.14 -3.27 -9.99
C GLY A 155 8.86 -3.59 -11.45
N PRO A 156 9.80 -3.26 -12.36
CA PRO A 156 9.72 -3.67 -13.75
C PRO A 156 9.85 -5.19 -13.87
N TRP A 157 9.25 -5.76 -14.92
CA TRP A 157 9.46 -7.16 -15.25
C TRP A 157 10.74 -7.29 -16.07
N LEU A 158 11.72 -8.04 -15.54
CA LEU A 158 12.98 -8.30 -16.23
C LEU A 158 12.82 -9.60 -17.05
N PRO A 159 13.05 -9.58 -18.37
CA PRO A 159 13.09 -10.82 -19.15
C PRO A 159 14.27 -11.69 -18.69
N ALA A 160 14.11 -13.01 -18.75
CA ALA A 160 15.27 -13.91 -18.71
C ALA A 160 16.04 -13.73 -20.02
N ASP A 161 17.35 -13.54 -19.92
CA ASP A 161 18.26 -13.46 -21.06
C ASP A 161 18.34 -14.80 -21.83
#